data_AF-A0A536U8A3-F1
#
_entry.id   AF-A0A536U8A3-F1
#
_cell.length_a   1.000
_cell.length_b   1.000
_cell.length_c   1.000
_cell.angle_alpha   90.00
_cell.angle_beta   90.00
_cell.angle_gamma   90.00
#
_symmetry.space_group_name_H-M   'P 1'
#
loop_
_entity.id
_entity.type
_entity.pdbx_description
1 polymer ?
#
loop_
_entity_poly.entity_id
_entity_poly.type
_entity_poly.pdbx_seq_one_letter_code
_entity_poly.pdbx_strand_id
1 'polypeptide(L)'
;MQVVERAVLPADEITVILGALNALKRGDASVRLPLDWPGALGRVADVFNDVVDRNERMAQELDRLSRVVGSEGKLGKRGSLGDVTGFWRDSIDAVNQLIDDLVHPTSETARVIGAVAQGDLSQTMALEVDGQVLQGEFLRTAKTVNKMVDQLGTVAEEVTRVAREVGTEGKLGGQARVKGVGGTWKDLTDSVNSMAGNLTAQMRNIADVTTAVATGDLSKKITVDVKGEILELKATINTMVDQLRSFASEVTRVAREVGTDGRLGGQADVQGVAGTWKDLTESVNSMASNLTAQVRNIADVTKAVASGDLSKKITVDVKGEILELKDTINTMV
;
A
#
# COMPACT_ATOMS: atom_id res chain seq x y z
N MET A 1 88.93 -21.56 38.04
CA MET A 1 88.51 -21.01 36.74
C MET A 1 88.27 -22.20 35.81
N GLN A 2 87.06 -22.77 35.83
CA GLN A 2 86.69 -23.89 34.97
C GLN A 2 86.49 -23.35 33.55
N VAL A 3 87.28 -23.88 32.62
CA VAL A 3 87.14 -23.61 31.19
C VAL A 3 85.84 -24.28 30.75
N VAL A 4 84.84 -23.47 30.41
CA VAL A 4 83.63 -23.94 29.74
C VAL A 4 84.08 -24.42 28.36
N GLU A 5 84.12 -25.74 28.20
CA GLU A 5 84.32 -26.42 26.93
C GLU A 5 83.17 -25.99 26.00
N ARG A 6 83.44 -25.05 25.08
CA ARG A 6 82.52 -24.74 23.99
C ARG A 6 82.44 -25.99 23.12
N ALA A 7 81.39 -26.78 23.30
CA ALA A 7 81.04 -27.85 22.39
C ALA A 7 80.88 -27.26 20.98
N VAL A 8 81.89 -27.49 20.13
CA VAL A 8 81.79 -27.23 18.70
C VAL A 8 80.86 -28.31 18.15
N LEU A 9 79.69 -27.90 17.66
CA LEU A 9 78.77 -28.80 16.98
C LEU A 9 79.50 -29.45 15.79
N PRO A 10 79.41 -30.78 15.59
CA PRO A 10 80.00 -31.38 14.41
C PRO A 10 79.29 -30.86 13.14
N ALA A 11 80.04 -30.74 12.04
CA ALA A 11 79.60 -30.01 10.85
C ALA A 11 78.41 -30.67 10.13
N ASP A 12 78.20 -31.97 10.35
CA ASP A 12 77.16 -32.77 9.71
C ASP A 12 75.78 -32.46 10.32
N GLU A 13 75.66 -32.29 11.64
CA GLU A 13 74.40 -31.99 12.32
C GLU A 13 73.90 -30.57 12.01
N ILE A 14 74.81 -29.59 11.88
CA ILE A 14 74.44 -28.25 11.42
C ILE A 14 73.85 -28.30 10.00
N THR A 15 74.41 -29.16 9.14
CA THR A 15 73.91 -29.34 7.77
C THR A 15 72.51 -29.94 7.77
N VAL A 16 72.23 -30.91 8.65
CA VAL A 16 70.89 -31.50 8.84
C VAL A 16 69.90 -30.47 9.37
N ILE A 17 70.27 -29.68 10.39
CA ILE A 17 69.42 -28.61 10.93
C ILE A 17 69.12 -27.56 9.86
N LEU A 18 70.11 -27.15 9.08
CA LEU A 18 69.93 -26.20 7.98
C LEU A 18 69.02 -26.78 6.88
N GLY A 19 69.16 -28.06 6.57
CA GLY A 19 68.26 -28.78 5.68
C GLY A 19 66.81 -28.75 6.19
N ALA A 20 66.62 -29.05 7.48
CA ALA A 20 65.31 -29.07 8.10
C ALA A 20 64.65 -27.68 8.16
N LEU A 21 65.42 -26.65 8.53
CA LEU A 21 64.98 -25.26 8.48
C LEU A 21 64.61 -24.82 7.06
N ASN A 22 65.36 -25.27 6.04
CA ASN A 22 65.03 -25.00 4.64
C ASN A 22 63.73 -25.70 4.19
N ALA A 23 63.47 -26.92 4.67
CA ALA A 23 62.22 -27.63 4.40
C ALA A 23 61.03 -26.91 5.06
N LEU A 24 61.14 -26.56 6.35
CA LEU A 24 60.12 -25.78 7.06
C LEU A 24 59.89 -24.41 6.39
N LYS A 25 60.95 -23.72 5.95
CA LYS A 25 60.86 -22.46 5.19
C LYS A 25 60.06 -22.60 3.90
N ARG A 26 60.05 -23.78 3.27
CA ARG A 26 59.25 -24.07 2.06
C ARG A 26 57.82 -24.53 2.40
N GLY A 27 57.47 -24.61 3.68
CA GLY A 27 56.16 -25.08 4.14
C GLY A 27 56.03 -26.60 4.22
N ASP A 28 57.13 -27.35 4.20
CA ASP A 28 57.09 -28.79 4.41
C ASP A 28 56.90 -29.11 5.90
N ALA A 29 55.68 -29.48 6.26
CA ALA A 29 55.31 -29.86 7.62
C ALA A 29 55.70 -31.31 7.99
N SER A 30 56.18 -32.13 7.05
CA SER A 30 56.58 -33.51 7.31
C SER A 30 58.02 -33.65 7.82
N VAL A 31 58.80 -32.58 7.73
CA VAL A 31 60.20 -32.56 8.16
C VAL A 31 60.34 -32.81 9.67
N ARG A 32 61.23 -33.72 10.06
CA ARG A 32 61.57 -33.96 11.47
C ARG A 32 63.08 -34.07 11.65
N LEU A 33 63.58 -33.51 12.75
CA LEU A 33 64.95 -33.75 13.21
C LEU A 33 65.01 -35.05 14.04
N PRO A 34 66.15 -35.78 14.01
CA PRO A 34 66.32 -37.02 14.77
C PRO A 34 66.24 -36.79 16.28
N LEU A 35 65.47 -37.65 16.98
CA LEU A 35 65.25 -37.56 18.44
C LEU A 35 66.35 -38.27 19.25
N ASP A 36 67.19 -39.06 18.59
CA ASP A 36 68.27 -39.86 19.21
C ASP A 36 69.55 -39.04 19.45
N TRP A 37 69.58 -37.77 19.03
CA TRP A 37 70.71 -36.89 19.25
C TRP A 37 70.95 -36.61 20.74
N PRO A 38 72.18 -36.78 21.25
CA PRO A 38 72.46 -36.58 22.66
C PRO A 38 72.52 -35.10 23.04
N GLY A 39 72.25 -34.83 24.32
CA GLY A 39 72.54 -33.53 24.94
C GLY A 39 71.74 -32.35 24.37
N ALA A 40 72.43 -31.28 23.98
CA ALA A 40 71.79 -30.06 23.50
C ALA A 40 71.15 -30.22 22.11
N LEU A 41 71.70 -31.08 21.25
CA LEU A 41 71.20 -31.32 19.90
C LEU A 41 69.84 -32.03 19.90
N GLY A 42 69.66 -33.02 20.78
CA GLY A 42 68.34 -33.66 20.98
C GLY A 42 67.28 -32.65 21.43
N ARG A 43 67.60 -31.76 22.37
CA ARG A 43 66.68 -30.69 22.78
C ARG A 43 66.35 -29.71 21.65
N VAL A 44 67.31 -29.43 20.75
CA VAL A 44 67.04 -28.62 19.54
C VAL A 44 66.10 -29.37 18.61
N ALA A 45 66.30 -30.68 18.42
CA ALA A 45 65.42 -31.51 17.61
C ALA A 45 63.99 -31.55 18.16
N ASP A 46 63.82 -31.74 19.48
CA ASP A 46 62.52 -31.71 20.15
C ASP A 46 61.80 -30.38 19.93
N VAL A 47 62.47 -29.26 20.23
CA VAL A 47 61.88 -27.92 20.09
C VAL A 47 61.57 -27.59 18.64
N PHE A 48 62.43 -27.99 17.69
CA PHE A 48 62.18 -27.81 16.27
C PHE A 48 60.95 -28.60 15.82
N ASN A 49 60.87 -29.89 16.17
CA ASN A 49 59.75 -30.75 15.81
C ASN A 49 58.43 -30.21 16.41
N ASP A 50 58.44 -29.75 17.66
CA ASP A 50 57.29 -29.09 18.30
C ASP A 50 56.83 -27.83 17.54
N VAL A 51 57.78 -27.03 17.04
CA VAL A 51 57.47 -25.83 16.23
C VAL A 51 56.88 -26.21 14.87
N VAL A 52 57.40 -27.25 14.22
CA VAL A 52 56.83 -27.80 12.98
C VAL A 52 55.38 -28.24 13.21
N ASP A 53 55.12 -29.01 14.28
CA ASP A 53 53.78 -29.51 14.63
C ASP A 53 52.79 -28.36 14.96
N ARG A 54 53.25 -27.28 15.58
CA ARG A 54 52.42 -26.09 15.85
C ARG A 54 52.09 -25.33 14.57
N ASN A 55 53.06 -25.20 13.66
CA ASN A 55 52.87 -24.53 12.38
C ASN A 55 51.90 -25.31 11.48
N GLU A 56 52.02 -26.64 11.43
CA GLU A 56 51.10 -27.51 10.69
C GLU A 56 49.66 -27.38 11.23
N ARG A 57 49.48 -27.44 12.55
CA ARG A 57 48.17 -27.26 13.18
C ARG A 57 47.55 -25.90 12.89
N MET A 58 48.35 -24.82 12.92
CA MET A 58 47.89 -23.49 12.53
C MET A 58 47.39 -23.48 11.08
N ALA A 59 48.16 -24.02 10.14
CA ALA A 59 47.76 -24.07 8.74
C ALA A 59 46.46 -24.88 8.53
N GLN A 60 46.34 -26.04 9.19
CA GLN A 60 45.12 -26.85 9.14
C GLN A 60 43.91 -26.13 9.74
N GLU A 61 44.08 -25.40 10.84
CA GLU A 61 42.97 -24.68 11.46
C GLU A 61 42.53 -23.47 10.64
N LEU A 62 43.47 -22.75 10.00
CA LEU A 62 43.13 -21.69 9.06
C LEU A 62 42.37 -22.21 7.84
N ASP A 63 42.77 -23.36 7.28
CA ASP A 63 42.04 -24.02 6.19
C ASP A 63 40.63 -24.44 6.63
N ARG A 64 40.52 -25.03 7.83
CA ARG A 64 39.23 -25.40 8.43
C ARG A 64 38.32 -24.18 8.58
N LEU A 65 38.82 -23.08 9.13
CA LEU A 65 38.04 -21.84 9.32
C LEU A 65 37.62 -21.23 7.99
N SER A 66 38.52 -21.20 7.00
CA SER A 66 38.20 -20.72 5.64
C SER A 66 37.01 -21.48 5.05
N ARG A 67 36.97 -22.81 5.19
CA ARG A 67 35.84 -23.62 4.75
C ARG A 67 34.58 -23.40 5.59
N VAL A 68 34.69 -23.53 6.91
CA VAL A 68 33.54 -23.58 7.82
C VAL A 68 32.87 -22.20 7.98
N VAL A 69 33.65 -21.14 8.17
CA VAL A 69 33.12 -19.78 8.34
C VAL A 69 32.93 -19.14 6.96
N GLY A 70 33.92 -19.23 6.08
CA GLY A 70 33.89 -18.56 4.78
C GLY A 70 32.95 -19.21 3.77
N SER A 71 33.03 -20.53 3.57
CA SER A 71 32.24 -21.23 2.53
C SER A 71 30.90 -21.74 3.04
N GLU A 72 30.86 -22.31 4.25
CA GLU A 72 29.63 -22.90 4.82
C GLU A 72 28.78 -21.88 5.60
N GLY A 73 29.31 -20.67 5.85
CA GLY A 73 28.59 -19.62 6.57
C GLY A 73 28.31 -19.93 8.06
N LYS A 74 29.07 -20.84 8.67
CA LYS A 74 28.91 -21.19 10.10
C LYS A 74 29.60 -20.17 10.99
N LEU A 75 29.00 -18.98 11.05
CA LEU A 75 29.48 -17.77 11.72
C LEU A 75 29.80 -17.93 13.23
N GLY A 76 29.24 -18.92 13.90
CA GLY A 76 29.51 -19.20 15.32
C GLY A 76 30.76 -20.04 15.59
N LYS A 77 31.54 -20.42 14.56
CA LYS A 77 32.73 -21.25 14.73
C LYS A 77 33.99 -20.40 14.93
N ARG A 78 34.81 -20.80 15.88
CA ARG A 78 36.08 -20.16 16.26
C ARG A 78 37.23 -21.16 16.14
N GLY A 79 38.41 -20.63 15.84
CA GLY A 79 39.65 -21.39 15.75
C GLY A 79 40.24 -21.69 17.11
N SER A 80 40.95 -22.82 17.22
CA SER A 80 41.72 -23.18 18.41
C SER A 80 42.93 -24.01 18.03
N LEU A 81 44.05 -23.78 18.72
CA LEU A 81 45.29 -24.56 18.59
C LEU A 81 45.59 -25.38 19.84
N GLY A 82 44.62 -25.50 20.76
CA GLY A 82 44.81 -26.12 22.07
C GLY A 82 45.65 -25.24 23.02
N ASP A 83 46.49 -25.85 23.84
CA ASP A 83 47.33 -25.17 24.84
C ASP A 83 48.57 -24.53 24.21
N VAL A 84 48.36 -23.45 23.44
CA VAL A 84 49.42 -22.57 22.94
C VAL A 84 49.51 -21.29 23.74
N THR A 85 50.71 -20.69 23.78
CA THR A 85 51.01 -19.43 24.48
C THR A 85 51.74 -18.44 23.56
N GLY A 86 51.80 -17.17 23.98
CA GLY A 86 52.47 -16.11 23.23
C GLY A 86 51.86 -15.91 21.84
N PHE A 87 52.71 -15.60 20.86
CA PHE A 87 52.25 -15.20 19.52
C PHE A 87 51.33 -16.22 18.82
N TRP A 88 51.45 -17.52 19.13
CA TRP A 88 50.56 -18.54 18.57
C TRP A 88 49.11 -18.35 19.02
N ARG A 89 48.92 -18.01 20.31
CA ARG A 89 47.61 -17.67 20.86
C ARG A 89 47.14 -16.35 20.29
N ASP A 90 47.98 -15.33 20.32
CA ASP A 90 47.61 -14.00 19.84
C ASP A 90 47.19 -14.03 18.36
N SER A 91 47.81 -14.91 17.55
CA SER A 91 47.46 -15.10 16.14
C SER A 91 46.07 -15.71 15.95
N ILE A 92 45.72 -16.77 16.69
CA ILE A 92 44.39 -17.38 16.57
C ILE A 92 43.30 -16.49 17.17
N ASP A 93 43.63 -15.77 18.24
CA ASP A 93 42.73 -14.78 18.85
C ASP A 93 42.47 -13.60 17.90
N ALA A 94 43.48 -13.12 17.18
CA ALA A 94 43.30 -12.10 16.16
C ALA A 94 42.37 -12.57 15.02
N VAL A 95 42.51 -13.82 14.58
CA VAL A 95 41.61 -14.41 13.57
C VAL A 95 40.18 -14.54 14.11
N ASN A 96 40.04 -14.98 15.36
CA ASN A 96 38.73 -15.08 16.03
C ASN A 96 38.07 -13.71 16.18
N GLN A 97 38.81 -12.68 16.57
CA GLN A 97 38.32 -11.32 16.67
C GLN A 97 37.85 -10.79 15.31
N LEU A 98 38.60 -11.04 14.23
CA LEU A 98 38.16 -10.67 12.87
C LEU A 98 36.87 -11.39 12.47
N ILE A 99 36.71 -12.66 12.87
CA ILE A 99 35.45 -13.38 12.66
C ILE A 99 34.33 -12.70 13.46
N ASP A 100 34.53 -12.40 14.74
CA ASP A 100 33.55 -11.72 15.59
C ASP A 100 33.10 -10.38 14.98
N ASP A 101 34.06 -9.56 14.54
CA ASP A 101 33.83 -8.24 13.95
C ASP A 101 33.01 -8.31 12.64
N LEU A 102 33.13 -9.40 11.87
CA LEU A 102 32.37 -9.63 10.64
C LEU A 102 30.99 -10.25 10.90
N VAL A 103 30.88 -11.09 11.93
CA VAL A 103 29.67 -11.86 12.22
C VAL A 103 28.57 -10.99 12.77
N HIS A 104 28.90 -10.05 13.65
CA HIS A 104 27.89 -9.22 14.31
C HIS A 104 27.08 -8.37 13.29
N PRO A 105 27.70 -7.54 12.42
CA PRO A 105 26.95 -6.74 11.45
C PRO A 105 26.17 -7.57 10.42
N THR A 106 26.71 -8.73 10.03
CA THR A 106 26.08 -9.62 9.06
C THR A 106 24.81 -10.24 9.64
N SER A 107 24.88 -10.71 10.90
CA SER A 107 23.73 -11.27 11.61
C SER A 107 22.66 -10.22 11.86
N GLU A 108 23.07 -8.99 12.20
CA GLU A 108 22.15 -7.89 12.42
C GLU A 108 21.43 -7.45 11.13
N THR A 109 22.14 -7.46 10.01
CA THR A 109 21.54 -7.23 8.69
C THR A 109 20.47 -8.27 8.38
N ALA A 110 20.77 -9.56 8.61
CA ALA A 110 19.81 -10.65 8.39
C ALA A 110 18.59 -10.53 9.32
N ARG A 111 18.78 -10.11 10.58
CA ARG A 111 17.70 -9.89 11.54
C ARG A 111 16.73 -8.81 11.06
N VAL A 112 17.25 -7.65 10.63
CA VAL A 112 16.42 -6.53 10.15
C VAL A 112 15.70 -6.90 8.86
N ILE A 113 16.36 -7.55 7.90
CA ILE A 113 15.70 -8.04 6.68
C ILE A 113 14.59 -9.04 7.02
N GLY A 114 14.83 -9.94 7.97
CA GLY A 114 13.83 -10.89 8.47
C GLY A 114 12.62 -10.21 9.10
N ALA A 115 12.82 -9.14 9.87
CA ALA A 115 11.75 -8.34 10.45
C ALA A 115 10.92 -7.62 9.37
N VAL A 116 11.59 -6.98 8.41
CA VAL A 116 10.93 -6.33 7.25
C VAL A 116 10.08 -7.33 6.47
N ALA A 117 10.59 -8.55 6.24
CA ALA A 117 9.85 -9.60 5.55
C ALA A 117 8.59 -10.06 6.31
N GLN A 118 8.55 -9.90 7.63
CA GLN A 118 7.38 -10.15 8.47
C GLN A 118 6.46 -8.93 8.62
N GLY A 119 6.83 -7.80 7.99
CA GLY A 119 6.07 -6.54 8.06
C GLY A 119 6.42 -5.67 9.28
N ASP A 120 7.43 -6.03 10.08
CA ASP A 120 7.90 -5.19 11.18
C ASP A 120 8.94 -4.18 10.67
N LEU A 121 8.46 -2.97 10.38
CA LEU A 121 9.26 -1.84 9.91
C LEU A 121 9.79 -0.96 11.05
N SER A 122 9.61 -1.37 12.31
CA SER A 122 10.18 -0.67 13.47
C SER A 122 11.63 -1.05 13.75
N GLN A 123 12.08 -2.19 13.20
CA GLN A 123 13.42 -2.71 13.40
C GLN A 123 14.43 -2.02 12.48
N THR A 124 15.51 -1.51 13.07
CA THR A 124 16.61 -0.85 12.34
C THR A 124 17.95 -1.44 12.76
N MET A 125 18.96 -1.25 11.92
CA MET A 125 20.34 -1.56 12.25
C MET A 125 20.89 -0.51 13.21
N ALA A 126 21.54 -0.98 14.28
CA ALA A 126 22.31 -0.11 15.17
C ALA A 126 23.46 0.55 14.39
N LEU A 127 23.67 1.86 14.62
CA LEU A 127 24.79 2.60 14.06
C LEU A 127 26.03 2.61 14.98
N GLU A 128 25.85 2.11 16.21
CA GLU A 128 26.84 2.06 17.27
C GLU A 128 26.74 0.70 17.97
N VAL A 129 27.90 0.10 18.27
CA VAL A 129 28.02 -1.18 18.98
C VAL A 129 29.05 -0.98 20.09
N ASP A 130 28.72 -1.34 21.32
CA ASP A 130 29.60 -1.23 22.50
C ASP A 130 30.25 0.15 22.69
N GLY A 131 29.50 1.24 22.43
CA GLY A 131 30.00 2.60 22.58
C GLY A 131 30.79 3.14 21.38
N GLN A 132 30.93 2.34 20.31
CA GLN A 132 31.70 2.70 19.12
C GLN A 132 30.82 2.76 17.88
N VAL A 133 30.89 3.89 17.18
CA VAL A 133 30.17 4.08 15.92
C VAL A 133 30.74 3.13 14.87
N LEU A 134 29.87 2.42 14.15
CA LEU A 134 30.27 1.60 13.02
C LEU A 134 31.06 2.45 12.03
N GLN A 135 32.06 1.87 11.38
CA GLN A 135 32.92 2.56 10.42
C GLN A 135 32.91 1.86 9.05
N GLY A 136 33.38 2.59 8.04
CA GLY A 136 33.55 2.06 6.68
C GLY A 136 32.28 1.46 6.09
N GLU A 137 32.42 0.26 5.50
CA GLU A 137 31.34 -0.45 4.81
C GLU A 137 30.23 -0.94 5.75
N PHE A 138 30.53 -1.22 7.03
CA PHE A 138 29.50 -1.59 8.01
C PHE A 138 28.55 -0.43 8.28
N LEU A 139 29.09 0.78 8.47
CA LEU A 139 28.27 1.99 8.64
C LEU A 139 27.43 2.27 7.40
N ARG A 140 28.03 2.12 6.21
CA ARG A 140 27.34 2.34 4.95
C ARG A 140 26.19 1.35 4.76
N THR A 141 26.41 0.08 5.09
CA THR A 141 25.39 -0.97 5.03
C THR A 141 24.26 -0.65 6.01
N ALA A 142 24.58 -0.35 7.27
CA ALA A 142 23.60 0.01 8.28
C ALA A 142 22.74 1.21 7.87
N LYS A 143 23.36 2.29 7.36
CA LYS A 143 22.63 3.45 6.82
C LYS A 143 21.75 3.11 5.63
N THR A 144 22.21 2.24 4.73
CA THR A 144 21.44 1.84 3.53
C THR A 144 20.23 1.00 3.92
N VAL A 145 20.40 0.04 4.82
CA VAL A 145 19.30 -0.78 5.35
C VAL A 145 18.31 0.10 6.11
N ASN A 146 18.77 0.99 6.99
CA ASN A 146 17.88 1.89 7.72
C ASN A 146 17.10 2.82 6.79
N LYS A 147 17.73 3.33 5.73
CA LYS A 147 17.03 4.12 4.70
C LYS A 147 15.98 3.29 3.97
N MET A 148 16.25 2.02 3.68
CA MET A 148 15.27 1.12 3.07
C MET A 148 14.07 0.89 4.00
N VAL A 149 14.32 0.60 5.29
CA VAL A 149 13.27 0.44 6.31
C VAL A 149 12.42 1.70 6.44
N ASP A 150 13.05 2.87 6.51
CA ASP A 150 12.36 4.17 6.62
C ASP A 150 11.48 4.47 5.39
N GLN A 151 12.01 4.20 4.19
CA GLN A 151 11.24 4.35 2.95
C GLN A 151 10.03 3.41 2.91
N LEU A 152 10.22 2.15 3.30
CA LEU A 152 9.13 1.17 3.40
C LEU A 152 8.07 1.61 4.40
N GLY A 153 8.50 2.05 5.59
CA GLY A 153 7.63 2.53 6.66
C GLY A 153 6.78 3.70 6.19
N THR A 154 7.43 4.72 5.60
CA THR A 154 6.74 5.91 5.10
C THR A 154 5.71 5.57 4.03
N VAL A 155 6.04 4.70 3.08
CA VAL A 155 5.08 4.28 2.04
C VAL A 155 3.91 3.53 2.67
N ALA A 156 4.16 2.58 3.57
CA ALA A 156 3.12 1.78 4.21
C ALA A 156 2.16 2.66 5.04
N GLU A 157 2.69 3.60 5.81
CA GLU A 157 1.91 4.57 6.58
C GLU A 157 1.04 5.45 5.67
N GLU A 158 1.62 6.01 4.60
CA GLU A 158 0.91 6.90 3.69
C GLU A 158 -0.19 6.17 2.91
N VAL A 159 0.06 4.96 2.44
CA VAL A 159 -0.95 4.14 1.76
C VAL A 159 -2.09 3.78 2.72
N THR A 160 -1.76 3.37 3.95
CA THR A 160 -2.76 3.05 4.97
C THR A 160 -3.59 4.29 5.33
N ARG A 161 -2.95 5.45 5.46
CA ARG A 161 -3.61 6.72 5.74
C ARG A 161 -4.58 7.12 4.63
N VAL A 162 -4.15 7.09 3.37
CA VAL A 162 -4.99 7.44 2.21
C VAL A 162 -6.14 6.47 2.04
N ALA A 163 -5.90 5.16 2.21
CA ALA A 163 -6.94 4.15 2.16
C ALA A 163 -8.02 4.40 3.23
N ARG A 164 -7.60 4.73 4.46
CA ARG A 164 -8.54 5.09 5.52
C ARG A 164 -9.27 6.40 5.23
N GLU A 165 -8.57 7.47 4.86
CA GLU A 165 -9.18 8.79 4.61
C GLU A 165 -10.20 8.75 3.47
N VAL A 166 -9.79 8.22 2.30
CA VAL A 166 -10.62 8.25 1.10
C VAL A 166 -11.62 7.09 1.08
N GLY A 167 -11.19 5.89 1.50
CA GLY A 167 -12.00 4.68 1.42
C GLY A 167 -12.94 4.46 2.61
N THR A 168 -12.53 4.81 3.84
CA THR A 168 -13.35 4.56 5.04
C THR A 168 -14.00 5.82 5.59
N GLU A 169 -13.24 6.91 5.72
CA GLU A 169 -13.73 8.15 6.33
C GLU A 169 -14.48 9.06 5.35
N GLY A 170 -14.40 8.78 4.04
CA GLY A 170 -15.02 9.60 3.00
C GLY A 170 -14.41 11.00 2.85
N LYS A 171 -13.22 11.23 3.39
CA LYS A 171 -12.44 12.47 3.21
C LYS A 171 -11.81 12.49 1.82
N LEU A 172 -12.61 12.91 0.84
CA LEU A 172 -12.20 12.95 -0.55
C LEU A 172 -11.07 14.00 -0.78
N GLY A 173 -10.09 13.63 -1.59
CA GLY A 173 -8.92 14.46 -1.92
C GLY A 173 -7.63 14.11 -1.18
N GLY A 174 -7.65 13.07 -0.32
CA GLY A 174 -6.45 12.52 0.29
C GLY A 174 -5.47 11.98 -0.76
N GLN A 175 -4.19 12.29 -0.59
CA GLN A 175 -3.10 11.82 -1.45
C GLN A 175 -1.90 11.42 -0.60
N ALA A 176 -1.21 10.37 -1.03
CA ALA A 176 0.04 9.89 -0.46
C ALA A 176 1.18 10.82 -0.88
N ARG A 177 1.98 11.25 0.10
CA ARG A 177 3.11 12.16 -0.10
C ARG A 177 4.38 11.55 0.49
N VAL A 178 5.03 10.73 -0.31
CA VAL A 178 6.28 10.09 0.08
C VAL A 178 7.46 10.87 -0.52
N LYS A 179 8.35 11.40 0.33
CA LYS A 179 9.54 12.14 -0.13
C LYS A 179 10.69 11.17 -0.45
N GLY A 180 11.46 11.49 -1.49
CA GLY A 180 12.72 10.77 -1.77
C GLY A 180 12.54 9.34 -2.29
N VAL A 181 11.35 8.97 -2.75
CA VAL A 181 11.10 7.70 -3.44
C VAL A 181 11.29 7.84 -4.95
N GLY A 182 11.88 6.82 -5.56
CA GLY A 182 12.04 6.67 -7.00
C GLY A 182 11.81 5.22 -7.41
N GLY A 183 11.74 4.95 -8.72
CA GLY A 183 11.45 3.61 -9.24
C GLY A 183 10.10 3.08 -8.76
N THR A 184 10.04 1.80 -8.42
CA THR A 184 8.81 1.09 -8.03
C THR A 184 8.04 1.78 -6.89
N TRP A 185 8.73 2.40 -5.93
CA TRP A 185 8.08 3.11 -4.82
C TRP A 185 7.29 4.34 -5.28
N LYS A 186 7.83 5.06 -6.26
CA LYS A 186 7.15 6.19 -6.88
C LYS A 186 5.94 5.71 -7.67
N ASP A 187 6.09 4.64 -8.46
CA ASP A 187 5.00 4.08 -9.26
C ASP A 187 3.83 3.61 -8.37
N LEU A 188 4.14 2.98 -7.22
CA LEU A 188 3.13 2.59 -6.23
C LEU A 188 2.40 3.82 -5.64
N THR A 189 3.15 4.84 -5.24
CA THR A 189 2.59 6.08 -4.69
C THR A 189 1.69 6.78 -5.71
N ASP A 190 2.13 6.88 -6.97
CA ASP A 190 1.39 7.52 -8.05
C ASP A 190 0.13 6.72 -8.43
N SER A 191 0.17 5.39 -8.34
CA SER A 191 -0.98 4.51 -8.56
C SER A 191 -2.05 4.69 -7.49
N VAL A 192 -1.66 4.72 -6.20
CA VAL A 192 -2.58 4.98 -5.08
C VAL A 192 -3.20 6.38 -5.21
N ASN A 193 -2.40 7.37 -5.57
CA ASN A 193 -2.89 8.73 -5.81
C ASN A 193 -3.86 8.82 -6.99
N SER A 194 -3.62 8.07 -8.06
CA SER A 194 -4.51 8.02 -9.22
C SER A 194 -5.85 7.37 -8.85
N MET A 195 -5.82 6.27 -8.09
CA MET A 195 -7.03 5.62 -7.59
C MET A 195 -7.83 6.55 -6.67
N ALA A 196 -7.18 7.16 -5.67
CA ALA A 196 -7.80 8.08 -4.72
C ALA A 196 -8.37 9.33 -5.42
N GLY A 197 -7.64 9.88 -6.39
CA GLY A 197 -8.06 11.03 -7.20
C GLY A 197 -9.28 10.71 -8.06
N ASN A 198 -9.29 9.55 -8.72
CA ASN A 198 -10.43 9.10 -9.52
C ASN A 198 -11.68 8.92 -8.65
N LEU A 199 -11.58 8.20 -7.53
CA LEU A 199 -12.70 8.00 -6.60
C LEU A 199 -13.22 9.33 -6.05
N THR A 200 -12.32 10.25 -5.70
CA THR A 200 -12.67 11.60 -5.24
C THR A 200 -13.46 12.38 -6.28
N ALA A 201 -12.97 12.41 -7.52
CA ALA A 201 -13.62 13.15 -8.60
C ALA A 201 -15.01 12.57 -8.91
N GLN A 202 -15.12 11.25 -8.96
CA GLN A 202 -16.37 10.54 -9.22
C GLN A 202 -17.41 10.80 -8.13
N MET A 203 -17.05 10.62 -6.86
CA MET A 203 -17.98 10.80 -5.74
C MET A 203 -18.39 12.26 -5.54
N ARG A 204 -17.48 13.23 -5.73
CA ARG A 204 -17.86 14.65 -5.69
C ARG A 204 -18.85 15.01 -6.79
N ASN A 205 -18.62 14.55 -8.03
CA ASN A 205 -19.52 14.87 -9.13
C ASN A 205 -20.92 14.25 -8.92
N ILE A 206 -20.99 13.03 -8.39
CA ILE A 206 -22.25 12.41 -7.99
C ILE A 206 -22.93 13.25 -6.90
N ALA A 207 -22.21 13.63 -5.85
CA ALA A 207 -22.75 14.43 -4.75
C ALA A 207 -23.27 15.81 -5.22
N ASP A 208 -22.56 16.47 -6.14
CA ASP A 208 -22.97 17.76 -6.70
C ASP A 208 -24.28 17.65 -7.48
N VAL A 209 -24.43 16.59 -8.27
CA VAL A 209 -25.64 16.36 -9.08
C VAL A 209 -26.82 15.95 -8.20
N THR A 210 -26.61 15.06 -7.22
CA THR A 210 -27.70 14.67 -6.31
C THR A 210 -28.13 15.83 -5.42
N THR A 211 -27.20 16.69 -4.98
CA THR A 211 -27.52 17.94 -4.27
C THR A 211 -28.32 18.88 -5.15
N ALA A 212 -27.93 19.07 -6.41
CA ALA A 212 -28.66 19.91 -7.36
C ALA A 212 -30.09 19.40 -7.60
N VAL A 213 -30.26 18.09 -7.76
CA VAL A 213 -31.60 17.47 -7.84
C VAL A 213 -32.41 17.74 -6.58
N ALA A 214 -31.81 17.59 -5.40
CA ALA A 214 -32.48 17.85 -4.13
C ALA A 214 -32.90 19.33 -3.96
N THR A 215 -32.18 20.27 -4.57
CA THR A 215 -32.54 21.70 -4.58
C THR A 215 -33.42 22.10 -5.77
N GLY A 216 -33.84 21.14 -6.60
CA GLY A 216 -34.73 21.35 -7.76
C GLY A 216 -34.03 21.79 -9.04
N ASP A 217 -32.70 21.85 -9.07
CA ASP A 217 -31.92 22.11 -10.28
C ASP A 217 -31.70 20.80 -11.07
N LEU A 218 -32.64 20.53 -11.98
CA LEU A 218 -32.63 19.37 -12.87
C LEU A 218 -31.82 19.63 -14.16
N SER A 219 -31.06 20.72 -14.23
CA SER A 219 -30.20 21.02 -15.38
C SER A 219 -28.86 20.29 -15.32
N LYS A 220 -28.42 19.87 -14.12
CA LYS A 220 -27.13 19.21 -13.90
C LYS A 220 -27.19 17.72 -14.17
N LYS A 221 -26.10 17.19 -14.74
CA LYS A 221 -25.87 15.76 -14.96
C LYS A 221 -24.46 15.38 -14.57
N ILE A 222 -24.26 14.10 -14.29
CA ILE A 222 -22.93 13.53 -14.12
C ILE A 222 -22.28 13.48 -15.50
N THR A 223 -21.16 14.17 -15.66
CA THR A 223 -20.44 14.31 -16.95
C THR A 223 -19.08 13.63 -16.96
N VAL A 224 -18.49 13.40 -15.78
CA VAL A 224 -17.17 12.78 -15.63
C VAL A 224 -17.11 11.43 -16.36
N ASP A 225 -15.98 11.16 -17.02
CA ASP A 225 -15.73 9.87 -17.67
C ASP A 225 -15.47 8.79 -16.62
N VAL A 226 -16.27 7.72 -16.69
CA VAL A 226 -16.32 6.66 -15.68
C VAL A 226 -16.55 5.33 -16.38
N LYS A 227 -16.08 4.26 -15.75
CA LYS A 227 -16.12 2.90 -16.31
C LYS A 227 -16.68 1.92 -15.27
N GLY A 228 -17.08 0.73 -15.74
CA GLY A 228 -17.60 -0.34 -14.88
C GLY A 228 -18.84 0.08 -14.10
N GLU A 229 -18.93 -0.33 -12.84
CA GLU A 229 -20.09 -0.08 -11.96
C GLU A 229 -20.40 1.41 -11.78
N ILE A 230 -19.38 2.28 -11.80
CA ILE A 230 -19.59 3.73 -11.69
C ILE A 230 -20.26 4.31 -12.95
N LEU A 231 -20.05 3.70 -14.12
CA LEU A 231 -20.77 4.08 -15.34
C LEU A 231 -22.25 3.72 -15.26
N GLU A 232 -22.58 2.55 -14.72
CA GLU A 232 -23.96 2.14 -14.50
C GLU A 232 -24.66 3.06 -13.50
N LEU A 233 -23.97 3.43 -12.41
CA LEU A 233 -24.47 4.40 -11.44
C LEU A 233 -24.71 5.78 -12.09
N LYS A 234 -23.75 6.28 -12.87
CA LYS A 234 -23.89 7.52 -13.66
C LYS A 234 -25.11 7.47 -14.58
N ALA A 235 -25.28 6.39 -15.32
CA ALA A 235 -26.41 6.22 -16.24
C ALA A 235 -27.75 6.21 -15.51
N THR A 236 -27.81 5.51 -14.38
CA THR A 236 -29.01 5.43 -13.53
C THR A 236 -29.41 6.80 -12.98
N ILE A 237 -28.46 7.54 -12.40
CA ILE A 237 -28.72 8.88 -11.86
C ILE A 237 -29.11 9.85 -12.98
N ASN A 238 -28.40 9.84 -14.12
CA ASN A 238 -28.74 10.73 -15.23
C ASN A 238 -30.13 10.44 -15.81
N THR A 239 -30.53 9.16 -15.89
CA THR A 239 -31.89 8.78 -16.33
C THR A 239 -32.95 9.26 -15.34
N MET A 240 -32.69 9.15 -14.04
CA MET A 240 -33.58 9.70 -13.00
C MET A 240 -33.74 11.22 -13.16
N VAL A 241 -32.64 11.96 -13.41
CA VAL A 241 -32.68 13.42 -13.66
C VAL A 241 -33.54 13.74 -14.89
N ASP A 242 -33.39 12.97 -15.97
CA ASP A 242 -34.17 13.18 -17.20
C ASP A 242 -35.66 12.92 -17.00
N GLN A 243 -36.02 11.87 -16.27
CA GLN A 243 -37.41 11.55 -15.94
C GLN A 243 -38.02 12.65 -15.06
N LEU A 244 -37.32 13.09 -14.01
CA LEU A 244 -37.73 14.20 -13.15
C LEU A 244 -37.95 15.49 -13.94
N ARG A 245 -37.01 15.82 -14.84
CA ARG A 245 -37.08 17.04 -15.64
C ARG A 245 -38.26 17.03 -16.60
N SER A 246 -38.50 15.89 -17.25
CA SER A 246 -39.63 15.70 -18.16
C SER A 246 -40.96 15.80 -17.42
N PHE A 247 -41.07 15.13 -16.27
CA PHE A 247 -42.25 15.21 -15.42
C PHE A 247 -42.52 16.66 -14.95
N ALA A 248 -41.51 17.36 -14.42
CA ALA A 248 -41.66 18.73 -13.96
C ALA A 248 -42.12 19.68 -15.08
N SER A 249 -41.57 19.51 -16.29
CA SER A 249 -41.99 20.28 -17.47
C SER A 249 -43.45 20.01 -17.83
N GLU A 250 -43.84 18.74 -17.90
CA GLU A 250 -45.19 18.33 -18.28
C GLU A 250 -46.26 18.76 -17.28
N VAL A 251 -45.99 18.61 -15.97
CA VAL A 251 -46.89 19.09 -14.92
C VAL A 251 -47.05 20.61 -15.00
N THR A 252 -45.96 21.34 -15.19
CA THR A 252 -46.01 22.81 -15.33
C THR A 252 -46.82 23.23 -16.57
N ARG A 253 -46.64 22.51 -17.70
CA ARG A 253 -47.37 22.76 -18.94
C ARG A 253 -48.87 22.52 -18.77
N VAL A 254 -49.27 21.37 -18.22
CA VAL A 254 -50.68 21.03 -17.99
C VAL A 254 -51.33 21.99 -17.01
N ALA A 255 -50.63 22.34 -15.93
CA ALA A 255 -51.11 23.32 -14.95
C ALA A 255 -51.37 24.69 -15.60
N ARG A 256 -50.47 25.13 -16.50
CA ARG A 256 -50.67 26.37 -17.26
C ARG A 256 -51.83 26.26 -18.25
N GLU A 257 -51.85 25.22 -19.10
CA GLU A 257 -52.88 25.06 -20.14
C GLU A 257 -54.28 24.95 -19.56
N VAL A 258 -54.48 24.05 -18.59
CA VAL A 258 -55.81 23.76 -18.03
C VAL A 258 -56.20 24.79 -16.98
N GLY A 259 -55.26 25.19 -16.12
CA GLY A 259 -55.54 26.06 -14.97
C GLY A 259 -55.46 27.56 -15.26
N THR A 260 -54.52 28.00 -16.12
CA THR A 260 -54.30 29.44 -16.38
C THR A 260 -54.89 29.87 -17.72
N ASP A 261 -54.60 29.14 -18.79
CA ASP A 261 -54.99 29.51 -20.15
C ASP A 261 -56.42 29.08 -20.50
N GLY A 262 -57.06 28.25 -19.66
CA GLY A 262 -58.40 27.71 -19.88
C GLY A 262 -58.50 26.79 -21.09
N ARG A 263 -57.36 26.29 -21.60
CA ARG A 263 -57.28 25.30 -22.68
C ARG A 263 -57.53 23.91 -22.10
N LEU A 264 -58.81 23.61 -21.93
CA LEU A 264 -59.27 22.35 -21.35
C LEU A 264 -58.93 21.16 -22.27
N GLY A 265 -58.54 20.03 -21.68
CA GLY A 265 -58.17 18.78 -22.35
C GLY A 265 -56.66 18.50 -22.42
N GLY A 266 -55.81 19.38 -21.89
CA GLY A 266 -54.38 19.12 -21.75
C GLY A 266 -54.09 17.95 -20.80
N GLN A 267 -53.22 17.04 -21.22
CA GLN A 267 -52.74 15.90 -20.43
C GLN A 267 -51.21 15.86 -20.49
N ALA A 268 -50.59 15.45 -19.39
CA ALA A 268 -49.16 15.22 -19.27
C ALA A 268 -48.81 13.91 -19.97
N ASP A 269 -47.79 13.95 -20.82
CA ASP A 269 -47.21 12.76 -21.45
C ASP A 269 -45.73 12.68 -21.10
N VAL A 270 -45.41 11.81 -20.14
CA VAL A 270 -44.04 11.61 -19.67
C VAL A 270 -43.58 10.22 -20.11
N GLN A 271 -42.69 10.17 -21.10
CA GLN A 271 -42.21 8.90 -21.64
C GLN A 271 -41.25 8.17 -20.69
N GLY A 272 -41.31 6.84 -20.70
CA GLY A 272 -40.38 5.99 -19.97
C GLY A 272 -40.54 6.00 -18.45
N VAL A 273 -41.67 6.49 -17.93
CA VAL A 273 -41.99 6.44 -16.49
C VAL A 273 -42.62 5.11 -16.08
N ALA A 274 -42.26 4.63 -14.90
CA ALA A 274 -42.81 3.43 -14.28
C ALA A 274 -42.96 3.63 -12.77
N GLY A 275 -43.73 2.75 -12.12
CA GLY A 275 -44.00 2.83 -10.68
C GLY A 275 -44.59 4.18 -10.28
N THR A 276 -44.10 4.77 -9.19
CA THR A 276 -44.61 6.04 -8.63
C THR A 276 -44.68 7.18 -9.65
N TRP A 277 -43.74 7.25 -10.60
CA TRP A 277 -43.74 8.29 -11.64
C TRP A 277 -44.94 8.19 -12.58
N LYS A 278 -45.32 6.95 -12.92
CA LYS A 278 -46.49 6.69 -13.74
C LYS A 278 -47.76 7.05 -12.98
N ASP A 279 -47.86 6.63 -11.72
CA ASP A 279 -49.02 6.91 -10.86
C ASP A 279 -49.26 8.41 -10.67
N LEU A 280 -48.17 9.20 -10.52
CA LEU A 280 -48.25 10.66 -10.43
C LEU A 280 -48.71 11.30 -11.75
N THR A 281 -48.22 10.81 -12.89
CA THR A 281 -48.62 11.29 -14.21
C THR A 281 -50.11 11.02 -14.45
N GLU A 282 -50.57 9.81 -14.12
CA GLU A 282 -51.99 9.43 -14.21
C GLU A 282 -52.87 10.26 -13.27
N SER A 283 -52.38 10.57 -12.07
CA SER A 283 -53.10 11.42 -11.11
C SER A 283 -53.29 12.85 -11.63
N VAL A 284 -52.24 13.45 -12.21
CA VAL A 284 -52.33 14.78 -12.84
C VAL A 284 -53.29 14.76 -14.03
N ASN A 285 -53.24 13.71 -14.86
CA ASN A 285 -54.15 13.56 -15.99
C ASN A 285 -55.60 13.37 -15.56
N SER A 286 -55.85 12.62 -14.49
CA SER A 286 -57.17 12.45 -13.91
C SER A 286 -57.71 13.79 -13.40
N MET A 287 -56.89 14.57 -12.69
CA MET A 287 -57.26 15.92 -12.22
C MET A 287 -57.59 16.85 -13.41
N ALA A 288 -56.73 16.91 -14.42
CA ALA A 288 -56.91 17.74 -15.59
C ALA A 288 -58.16 17.36 -16.40
N SER A 289 -58.42 16.06 -16.56
CA SER A 289 -59.61 15.52 -17.23
C SER A 289 -60.90 15.86 -16.47
N ASN A 290 -60.90 15.68 -15.15
CA ASN A 290 -62.05 16.02 -14.31
C ASN A 290 -62.37 17.51 -14.39
N LEU A 291 -61.36 18.38 -14.23
CA LEU A 291 -61.55 19.83 -14.34
C LEU A 291 -62.05 20.24 -15.74
N THR A 292 -61.51 19.62 -16.79
CA THR A 292 -61.96 19.82 -18.18
C THR A 292 -63.43 19.46 -18.36
N ALA A 293 -63.85 18.28 -17.90
CA ALA A 293 -65.22 17.81 -18.03
C ALA A 293 -66.19 18.72 -17.27
N GLN A 294 -65.81 19.11 -16.04
CA GLN A 294 -66.61 19.98 -15.19
C GLN A 294 -66.82 21.36 -15.80
N VAL A 295 -65.74 22.05 -16.20
CA VAL A 295 -65.81 23.42 -16.73
C VAL A 295 -66.50 23.46 -18.09
N ARG A 296 -66.27 22.47 -18.98
CA ARG A 296 -66.98 22.42 -20.28
C ARG A 296 -68.49 22.24 -20.10
N ASN A 297 -68.91 21.33 -19.21
CA ASN A 297 -70.33 21.08 -18.98
C ASN A 297 -71.03 22.32 -18.41
N ILE A 298 -70.38 23.00 -17.44
CA ILE A 298 -70.86 24.28 -16.91
C ILE A 298 -70.99 25.31 -18.04
N ALA A 299 -69.93 25.50 -18.84
CA ALA A 299 -69.94 26.47 -19.92
C ALA A 299 -71.04 26.21 -20.97
N ASP A 300 -71.30 24.95 -21.31
CA ASP A 300 -72.34 24.56 -22.27
C ASP A 300 -73.74 24.85 -21.74
N VAL A 301 -74.01 24.58 -20.46
CA VAL A 301 -75.28 24.90 -19.82
C VAL A 301 -75.45 26.41 -19.70
N THR A 302 -74.45 27.14 -19.20
CA THR A 302 -74.53 28.61 -19.08
C THR A 302 -74.75 29.30 -20.43
N LYS A 303 -74.15 28.79 -21.53
CA LYS A 303 -74.45 29.28 -22.88
C LYS A 303 -75.91 29.03 -23.29
N ALA A 304 -76.46 27.86 -22.98
CA ALA A 304 -77.86 27.55 -23.26
C ALA A 304 -78.81 28.49 -22.51
N VAL A 305 -78.55 28.72 -21.22
CA VAL A 305 -79.27 29.70 -20.39
C VAL A 305 -79.22 31.10 -21.00
N ALA A 306 -78.03 31.56 -21.40
CA ALA A 306 -77.86 32.86 -22.03
C ALA A 306 -78.61 32.99 -23.36
N SER A 307 -78.80 31.87 -24.09
CA SER A 307 -79.62 31.81 -25.30
C SER A 307 -81.13 31.62 -25.04
N GLY A 308 -81.56 31.56 -23.78
CA GLY A 308 -82.96 31.39 -23.38
C GLY A 308 -83.44 29.93 -23.30
N ASP A 309 -82.55 28.95 -23.51
CA ASP A 309 -82.85 27.52 -23.37
C ASP A 309 -82.58 27.06 -21.93
N LEU A 310 -83.63 27.06 -21.11
CA LEU A 310 -83.61 26.60 -19.72
C LEU A 310 -83.83 25.09 -19.57
N SER A 311 -83.94 24.34 -20.69
CA SER A 311 -84.16 22.90 -20.62
C SER A 311 -82.90 22.11 -20.27
N LYS A 312 -81.71 22.73 -20.35
CA LYS A 312 -80.43 22.06 -20.10
C LYS A 312 -79.98 22.19 -18.65
N LYS A 313 -79.55 21.07 -18.08
CA LYS A 313 -78.97 21.00 -16.73
C LYS A 313 -77.55 20.42 -16.79
N ILE A 314 -76.73 20.81 -15.82
CA ILE A 314 -75.42 20.22 -15.60
C ILE A 314 -75.64 18.81 -15.05
N THR A 315 -75.10 17.80 -15.74
CA THR A 315 -75.30 16.38 -15.41
C THR A 315 -74.04 15.68 -14.91
N VAL A 316 -72.86 16.30 -15.06
CA VAL A 316 -71.59 15.68 -14.68
C VAL A 316 -71.53 15.42 -13.16
N ASP A 317 -70.96 14.28 -12.77
CA ASP A 317 -70.81 13.91 -11.36
C ASP A 317 -69.67 14.73 -10.73
N VAL A 318 -70.02 15.49 -9.69
CA VAL A 318 -69.14 16.47 -9.05
C VAL A 318 -69.36 16.46 -7.55
N LYS A 319 -68.33 16.84 -6.81
CA LYS A 319 -68.32 16.84 -5.35
C LYS A 319 -67.74 18.17 -4.84
N GLY A 320 -68.00 18.47 -3.56
CA GLY A 320 -67.50 19.68 -2.90
C GLY A 320 -68.05 20.96 -3.54
N GLU A 321 -67.21 22.00 -3.62
CA GLU A 321 -67.60 23.33 -4.13
C GLU A 321 -68.15 23.30 -5.57
N ILE A 322 -67.69 22.37 -6.40
CA ILE A 322 -68.20 22.22 -7.77
C ILE A 322 -69.63 21.68 -7.79
N LEU A 323 -70.04 20.87 -6.80
CA LEU A 323 -71.42 20.42 -6.66
C LEU A 323 -72.34 21.58 -6.27
N GLU A 324 -71.92 22.42 -5.33
CA GLU A 324 -72.69 23.61 -4.96
C GLU A 324 -72.87 24.56 -6.15
N LEU A 325 -71.82 24.75 -6.95
CA LEU A 325 -71.89 25.52 -8.19
C LEU A 325 -72.87 24.91 -9.19
N LYS A 326 -72.79 23.58 -9.39
CA LYS A 326 -73.73 22.83 -10.24
C LYS A 326 -75.17 23.04 -9.80
N ASP A 327 -75.47 22.88 -8.51
CA ASP A 327 -76.83 22.96 -7.98
C ASP A 327 -77.39 24.38 -8.07
N THR A 328 -76.53 25.39 -7.82
CA THR A 328 -76.88 26.80 -7.99
C THR A 328 -77.27 27.09 -9.44
N ILE A 329 -76.45 26.66 -10.41
CA ILE A 329 -76.75 26.86 -11.84
C ILE A 329 -77.99 26.09 -12.26
N ASN A 330 -78.15 24.85 -11.79
CA ASN A 330 -79.32 24.02 -12.09
C ASN A 330 -80.63 24.53 -11.47
N THR A 331 -80.56 25.43 -10.50
CA THR A 331 -81.73 26.11 -9.89
C THR A 331 -82.13 27.35 -10.69
N MET A 332 -81.19 27.97 -11.42
CA MET A 332 -81.47 29.10 -12.29
C MET A 332 -82.22 28.72 -13.58
N VAL A 333 -82.33 27.41 -13.87
CA VAL A 333 -82.91 26.82 -15.09
C VAL A 333 -84.12 25.94 -14.83
#